data_AF-A0A8H7NG37-F1
#
_entry.id   AF-A0A8H7NG37-F1
#
_cell.length_a   1.000
_cell.length_b   1.000
_cell.length_c   1.000
_cell.angle_alpha   90.00
_cell.angle_beta   90.00
_cell.angle_gamma   90.00
#
_symmetry.space_group_name_H-M   'P 1'
#
loop_
_entity.id
_entity.type
_entity.pdbx_description
1 polymer ?
#
loop_
_entity_poly.entity_id
_entity_poly.type
_entity_poly.pdbx_seq_one_letter_code
_entity_poly.pdbx_strand_id
1 'polypeptide(L)'
;MSDITLSTRQISSRASSTPSAKLLWDRQNCVPLDRCLSKDDIILLLTPLVFPPESQVDKTSDPFEPLGRSLSTRHPAVRHVPYTKQDGITGVHIAFIKKADVVIFVLTGYSDDDKTQTELADLVNEACDSRPLIVVACCDLDEQEIQQHDFPTIIQTTGFSAIDMRLVSSVLLNGESESEASGPAPAPAPAPTPMAISPPTTPTPGPAPASAPDPSTPQAPKPPPH
;
A
#
# COMPACT_ATOMS: atom_id res chain seq x y z
N MET A 1 0.85 -52.77 5.74
CA MET A 1 0.24 -52.09 4.58
C MET A 1 -0.09 -50.71 5.05
N SER A 2 0.68 -49.73 4.56
CA SER A 2 0.73 -48.36 5.06
C SER A 2 -0.03 -47.50 4.08
N ASP A 3 -1.19 -46.97 4.49
CA ASP A 3 -1.95 -46.03 3.67
C ASP A 3 -1.47 -44.61 3.96
N ILE A 4 -0.84 -44.03 2.93
CA ILE A 4 -0.45 -42.63 2.82
C ILE A 4 -1.70 -41.86 2.40
N THR A 5 -2.32 -41.13 3.33
CA THR A 5 -3.33 -40.14 2.95
C THR A 5 -2.63 -38.79 2.79
N LEU A 6 -2.53 -38.36 1.53
CA LEU A 6 -2.08 -37.03 1.10
C LEU A 6 -2.73 -35.96 1.98
N SER A 7 -1.90 -35.16 2.65
CA SER A 7 -2.32 -33.91 3.28
C SER A 7 -2.69 -32.92 2.17
N THR A 8 -3.99 -32.77 1.95
CA THR A 8 -4.61 -31.67 1.22
C THR A 8 -4.13 -30.36 1.84
N ARG A 9 -3.02 -29.79 1.33
CA ARG A 9 -2.67 -28.39 1.58
C ARG A 9 -3.84 -27.57 1.03
N GLN A 10 -4.66 -27.09 1.97
CA GLN A 10 -5.73 -26.14 1.72
C GLN A 10 -5.19 -24.99 0.88
N ILE A 11 -5.68 -24.91 -0.35
CA ILE A 11 -5.89 -23.63 -1.02
C ILE A 11 -6.98 -22.95 -0.19
N SER A 12 -6.59 -22.38 0.96
CA SER A 12 -7.49 -21.55 1.76
C SER A 12 -7.76 -20.32 0.92
N SER A 13 -9.00 -20.23 0.44
CA SER A 13 -9.65 -19.01 0.01
C SER A 13 -9.14 -17.83 0.85
N ARG A 14 -8.52 -16.85 0.21
CA ARG A 14 -8.17 -15.56 0.81
C ARG A 14 -9.48 -14.94 1.29
N ALA A 15 -9.85 -15.17 2.54
CA ALA A 15 -10.84 -14.35 3.21
C ALA A 15 -10.37 -12.91 3.03
N SER A 16 -11.27 -12.01 2.64
CA SER A 16 -10.96 -10.58 2.55
C SER A 16 -10.67 -10.07 3.97
N SER A 17 -9.43 -10.25 4.42
CA SER A 17 -8.94 -9.63 5.64
C SER A 17 -8.88 -8.13 5.42
N THR A 18 -9.40 -7.37 6.39
CA THR A 18 -9.30 -5.91 6.38
C THR A 18 -7.82 -5.50 6.39
N PRO A 19 -7.39 -4.61 5.49
CA PRO A 19 -6.03 -4.08 5.48
C PRO A 19 -5.58 -3.59 6.87
N SER A 20 -4.43 -4.08 7.32
CA SER A 20 -3.82 -3.70 8.60
C SER A 20 -2.30 -3.81 8.54
N ALA A 21 -1.63 -3.03 9.39
CA ALA A 21 -0.20 -3.11 9.62
C ALA A 21 0.07 -3.07 11.14
N LYS A 22 0.77 -4.08 11.66
CA LYS A 22 1.05 -4.27 13.07
C LYS A 22 2.55 -4.28 13.30
N LEU A 23 3.04 -3.43 14.20
CA LEU A 23 4.39 -3.54 14.72
C LEU A 23 4.43 -4.73 15.69
N LEU A 24 5.12 -5.81 15.32
CA LEU A 24 5.25 -6.98 16.19
C LEU A 24 6.25 -6.70 17.31
N TRP A 25 7.41 -6.17 16.95
CA TRP A 25 8.42 -5.67 17.89
C TRP A 25 9.39 -4.70 17.22
N ASP A 26 10.06 -3.91 18.05
CA ASP A 26 11.12 -2.97 17.67
C ASP A 26 12.23 -2.96 18.73
N ARG A 27 13.14 -3.93 18.67
CA ARG A 27 14.20 -4.13 19.68
C ARG A 27 15.33 -3.09 19.57
N GLN A 28 15.43 -2.43 18.42
CA GLN A 28 16.40 -1.37 18.14
C GLN A 28 15.82 0.04 18.29
N ASN A 29 14.54 0.16 18.66
CA ASN A 29 13.86 1.43 18.92
C ASN A 29 13.94 2.43 17.74
N CYS A 30 13.84 1.92 16.51
CA CYS A 30 13.96 2.70 15.27
C CYS A 30 12.62 3.17 14.69
N VAL A 31 11.49 2.77 15.29
CA VAL A 31 10.15 3.14 14.85
C VAL A 31 9.52 4.12 15.87
N PRO A 32 9.08 5.33 15.45
CA PRO A 32 9.14 5.86 14.09
C PRO A 32 10.56 6.22 13.64
N LEU A 33 10.76 6.24 12.32
CA LEU A 33 12.07 6.40 11.67
C LEU A 33 12.82 7.67 12.08
N ASP A 34 12.14 8.74 12.47
CA ASP A 34 12.78 9.98 12.99
C ASP A 34 13.58 9.75 14.29
N ARG A 35 13.44 8.58 14.95
CA ARG A 35 14.26 8.20 16.10
C ARG A 35 15.70 7.87 15.71
N CYS A 36 15.93 7.42 14.48
CA CYS A 36 17.24 6.96 14.02
C CYS A 36 17.69 7.59 12.69
N LEU A 37 16.81 8.31 11.99
CA LEU A 37 17.12 8.97 10.72
C LEU A 37 17.06 10.49 10.83
N SER A 38 18.06 11.12 10.22
CA SER A 38 18.08 12.52 9.84
C SER A 38 17.44 12.71 8.45
N LYS A 39 17.26 13.97 8.04
CA LYS A 39 16.59 14.31 6.78
C LYS A 39 17.31 13.79 5.53
N ASP A 40 18.64 13.80 5.52
CA ASP A 40 19.45 13.45 4.35
C ASP A 40 19.91 11.99 4.36
N ASP A 41 19.57 11.26 5.42
CA ASP A 41 19.92 9.85 5.61
C ASP A 41 19.15 8.96 4.61
N ILE A 42 19.81 7.92 4.14
CA ILE A 42 19.36 7.08 3.05
C ILE A 42 18.55 5.90 3.59
N ILE A 43 17.30 5.81 3.17
CA ILE A 43 16.47 4.61 3.35
C ILE A 43 16.66 3.72 2.12
N LEU A 44 17.14 2.50 2.35
CA LEU A 44 17.11 1.45 1.32
C LEU A 44 15.87 0.59 1.48
N LEU A 45 15.01 0.59 0.47
CA LEU A 45 13.83 -0.27 0.39
C LEU A 45 14.13 -1.43 -0.57
N LEU A 46 14.41 -2.60 0.01
CA LEU A 46 14.62 -3.86 -0.69
C LEU A 46 13.30 -4.60 -0.84
N THR A 47 12.84 -4.78 -2.08
CA THR A 47 11.51 -5.33 -2.37
C THR A 47 11.55 -6.49 -3.33
N PRO A 48 10.66 -7.49 -3.18
CA PRO A 48 10.63 -8.59 -4.12
C PRO A 48 10.08 -8.11 -5.46
N LEU A 49 10.70 -8.57 -6.55
CA LEU A 49 10.14 -8.38 -7.88
C LEU A 49 8.94 -9.32 -8.05
N VAL A 50 7.73 -8.76 -7.97
CA VAL A 50 6.47 -9.49 -8.13
C VAL A 50 5.84 -9.11 -9.46
N PHE A 51 5.57 -10.09 -10.31
CA PHE A 51 4.80 -9.86 -11.53
C PHE A 51 3.30 -9.93 -11.20
N PRO A 52 2.49 -8.97 -11.66
CA PRO A 52 1.04 -9.10 -11.55
C PRO A 52 0.59 -10.35 -12.31
N PRO A 53 -0.41 -11.11 -11.82
CA PRO A 53 -1.01 -12.20 -12.57
C PRO A 53 -1.45 -11.71 -13.96
N GLU A 54 -1.38 -12.55 -14.99
CA GLU A 54 -1.71 -12.23 -16.39
C GLU A 54 -3.10 -11.58 -16.62
N SER A 55 -3.99 -11.63 -15.64
CA SER A 55 -5.29 -10.96 -15.66
C SER A 55 -5.27 -9.47 -15.28
N GLN A 56 -4.10 -8.91 -14.92
CA GLN A 56 -3.94 -7.51 -14.50
C GLN A 56 -2.83 -6.78 -15.26
N VAL A 57 -2.74 -7.02 -16.57
CA VAL A 57 -1.77 -6.38 -17.49
C VAL A 57 -1.84 -4.84 -17.46
N ASP A 58 -2.99 -4.26 -17.10
CA ASP A 58 -3.17 -2.81 -17.01
C ASP A 58 -2.61 -2.18 -15.71
N LYS A 59 -2.13 -3.00 -14.77
CA LYS A 59 -1.49 -2.56 -13.52
C LYS A 59 0.00 -2.90 -13.53
N THR A 60 0.74 -2.28 -14.45
CA THR A 60 2.20 -2.38 -14.56
C THR A 60 2.96 -1.60 -13.48
N SER A 61 2.29 -1.20 -12.40
CA SER A 61 2.91 -0.43 -11.32
C SER A 61 3.53 -1.38 -10.31
N ASP A 62 4.74 -1.06 -9.89
CA ASP A 62 5.38 -1.67 -8.74
C ASP A 62 4.44 -1.60 -7.52
N PRO A 63 4.08 -2.74 -6.90
CA PRO A 63 3.14 -2.77 -5.79
C PRO A 63 3.68 -2.09 -4.52
N PHE A 64 5.00 -1.90 -4.41
CA PHE A 64 5.65 -1.28 -3.27
C PHE A 64 5.89 0.22 -3.46
N GLU A 65 5.58 0.75 -4.64
CA GLU A 65 5.66 2.18 -4.96
C GLU A 65 4.95 3.07 -3.92
N PRO A 66 3.74 2.74 -3.42
CA PRO A 66 3.07 3.55 -2.41
C PRO A 66 3.84 3.67 -1.10
N LEU A 67 4.58 2.63 -0.69
CA LEU A 67 5.42 2.67 0.51
C LEU A 67 6.58 3.64 0.32
N GLY A 68 7.33 3.49 -0.78
CA GLY A 68 8.45 4.38 -1.10
C GLY A 68 8.03 5.84 -1.24
N ARG A 69 6.89 6.09 -1.90
CA ARG A 69 6.31 7.43 -2.04
C ARG A 69 5.96 8.06 -0.71
N SER A 70 5.27 7.32 0.18
CA SER A 70 4.91 7.83 1.50
C SER A 70 6.13 8.14 2.36
N LEU A 71 7.15 7.27 2.38
CA LEU A 71 8.38 7.51 3.11
C LEU A 71 9.12 8.76 2.60
N SER A 72 9.10 8.98 1.28
CA SER A 72 9.73 10.13 0.63
C SER A 72 9.13 11.49 1.04
N THR A 73 7.94 11.49 1.66
CA THR A 73 7.34 12.74 2.18
C THR A 73 8.10 13.32 3.37
N ARG A 74 8.80 12.48 4.15
CA ARG A 74 9.60 12.89 5.32
C ARG A 74 11.09 12.67 5.11
N HIS A 75 11.47 11.60 4.43
CA HIS A 75 12.85 11.23 4.15
C HIS A 75 13.10 11.22 2.62
N PRO A 76 13.59 12.31 2.00
CA PRO A 76 13.70 12.41 0.54
C PRO A 76 14.66 11.40 -0.12
N ALA A 77 15.56 10.79 0.63
CA ALA A 77 16.58 9.87 0.10
C ALA A 77 16.16 8.38 0.18
N VAL A 78 14.99 8.03 -0.35
CA VAL A 78 14.55 6.63 -0.48
C VAL A 78 15.11 6.00 -1.77
N ARG A 79 15.79 4.86 -1.64
CA ARG A 79 16.29 4.06 -2.77
C ARG A 79 15.54 2.75 -2.86
N HIS A 80 14.83 2.54 -3.96
CA HIS A 80 14.15 1.29 -4.25
C HIS A 80 15.08 0.33 -5.01
N VAL A 81 15.28 -0.87 -4.48
CA VAL A 81 16.13 -1.89 -5.11
C VAL A 81 15.40 -3.23 -5.09
N PRO A 82 14.95 -3.74 -6.25
CA PRO A 82 14.25 -5.01 -6.31
C PRO A 82 15.22 -6.19 -6.16
N TYR A 83 14.77 -7.28 -5.54
CA TYR A 83 15.43 -8.58 -5.51
C TYR A 83 14.50 -9.66 -6.09
N THR A 84 15.06 -10.73 -6.63
CA THR A 84 14.28 -11.89 -7.11
C THR A 84 14.55 -13.09 -6.20
N LYS A 85 13.64 -14.07 -6.18
CA LYS A 85 13.90 -15.34 -5.48
C LYS A 85 15.08 -16.10 -6.11
N GLN A 86 15.18 -16.04 -7.43
CA GLN A 86 16.18 -16.77 -8.21
C GLN A 86 17.61 -16.23 -8.00
N ASP A 87 17.78 -14.92 -8.01
CA ASP A 87 19.10 -14.29 -7.84
C ASP A 87 19.40 -13.96 -6.37
N GLY A 88 18.36 -13.87 -5.53
CA GLY A 88 18.45 -13.53 -4.12
C GLY A 88 19.17 -12.21 -3.87
N ILE A 89 19.91 -12.16 -2.76
CA ILE A 89 20.72 -11.01 -2.36
C ILE A 89 22.12 -11.14 -2.97
N THR A 90 22.32 -10.43 -4.08
CA THR A 90 23.61 -10.33 -4.79
C THR A 90 24.53 -9.25 -4.18
N GLY A 91 25.80 -9.23 -4.61
CA GLY A 91 26.78 -8.21 -4.20
C GLY A 91 26.37 -6.76 -4.51
N VAL A 92 25.48 -6.53 -5.49
CA VAL A 92 24.92 -5.20 -5.77
C VAL A 92 24.02 -4.75 -4.63
N HIS A 93 23.16 -5.64 -4.11
CA HIS A 93 22.31 -5.36 -2.96
C HIS A 93 23.18 -5.05 -1.73
N ILE A 94 24.24 -5.84 -1.50
CA ILE A 94 25.19 -5.59 -0.41
C ILE A 94 25.85 -4.20 -0.55
N ALA A 95 26.20 -3.77 -1.76
CA ALA A 95 26.76 -2.45 -1.99
C ALA A 95 25.75 -1.31 -1.71
N PHE A 96 24.45 -1.54 -1.90
CA PHE A 96 23.41 -0.60 -1.48
C PHE A 96 23.22 -0.60 0.03
N ILE A 97 23.16 -1.77 0.67
CA ILE A 97 23.04 -1.92 2.14
C ILE A 97 24.14 -1.13 2.84
N LYS A 98 25.39 -1.28 2.39
CA LYS A 98 26.55 -0.57 2.96
C LYS A 98 26.48 0.96 2.83
N LYS A 99 25.67 1.49 1.92
CA LYS A 99 25.48 2.93 1.67
C LYS A 99 24.22 3.49 2.34
N ALA A 100 23.37 2.64 2.90
CA ALA A 100 22.14 3.05 3.54
C ALA A 100 22.36 3.32 5.03
N ASP A 101 21.51 4.16 5.60
CA ASP A 101 21.46 4.42 7.04
C ASP A 101 20.43 3.52 7.71
N VAL A 102 19.32 3.21 7.02
CA VAL A 102 18.32 2.21 7.42
C VAL A 102 17.97 1.32 6.23
N VAL A 103 17.81 0.03 6.48
CA VAL A 103 17.36 -0.96 5.50
C VAL A 103 15.95 -1.44 5.85
N ILE A 104 15.03 -1.32 4.90
CA ILE A 104 13.70 -1.92 4.96
C ILE A 104 13.69 -3.09 4.00
N PHE A 105 13.52 -4.30 4.51
CA PHE A 105 13.44 -5.53 3.71
C PHE A 105 12.01 -6.05 3.69
N VAL A 106 11.43 -6.15 2.49
CA VAL A 106 10.05 -6.59 2.31
C VAL A 106 10.00 -8.07 1.92
N LEU A 107 9.12 -8.82 2.56
CA LEU A 107 8.80 -10.21 2.22
C LEU A 107 7.30 -10.37 1.96
N THR A 108 6.95 -11.22 1.00
CA THR A 108 5.58 -11.42 0.50
C THR A 108 5.00 -12.79 0.84
N GLY A 109 5.80 -13.68 1.41
CA GLY A 109 5.40 -15.01 1.83
C GLY A 109 6.46 -16.06 1.56
N TYR A 110 6.28 -17.20 2.21
CA TYR A 110 7.14 -18.36 2.06
C TYR A 110 7.02 -18.95 0.66
N SER A 111 8.15 -19.33 0.07
CA SER A 111 8.21 -20.09 -1.18
C SER A 111 8.60 -21.52 -0.86
N ASP A 112 8.09 -22.50 -1.60
CA ASP A 112 8.59 -23.89 -1.57
C ASP A 112 9.93 -24.05 -2.35
N ASP A 113 10.70 -22.96 -2.54
CA ASP A 113 11.99 -22.95 -3.26
C ASP A 113 13.18 -23.29 -2.34
N ASP A 114 14.35 -23.56 -2.93
CA ASP A 114 15.61 -23.90 -2.22
C ASP A 114 16.04 -22.90 -1.14
N LYS A 115 15.57 -21.65 -1.20
CA LYS A 115 15.73 -20.63 -0.15
C LYS A 115 14.46 -19.83 0.06
N THR A 116 14.08 -19.65 1.32
CA THR A 116 12.92 -18.83 1.70
C THR A 116 13.29 -17.34 1.75
N GLN A 117 12.29 -16.45 1.69
CA GLN A 117 12.54 -15.01 1.87
C GLN A 117 13.04 -14.66 3.29
N THR A 118 12.75 -15.50 4.29
CA THR A 118 13.26 -15.33 5.65
C THR A 118 14.76 -15.64 5.73
N GLU A 119 15.24 -16.66 5.03
CA GLU A 119 16.70 -16.90 4.89
C GLU A 119 17.42 -15.76 4.15
N LEU A 120 16.76 -15.15 3.15
CA LEU A 120 17.29 -13.95 2.51
C LEU A 120 17.32 -12.76 3.48
N ALA A 121 16.32 -12.62 4.35
CA ALA A 121 16.30 -11.59 5.38
C ALA A 121 17.43 -11.78 6.41
N ASP A 122 17.80 -13.02 6.76
CA ASP A 122 18.97 -13.30 7.61
C ASP A 122 20.26 -12.79 6.97
N LEU A 123 20.46 -13.08 5.68
CA LEU A 123 21.61 -12.58 4.94
C LEU A 123 21.64 -11.04 4.88
N VAL A 124 20.48 -10.39 4.76
CA VAL A 124 20.38 -8.93 4.85
C VAL A 124 20.71 -8.44 6.26
N ASN A 125 20.24 -9.12 7.31
CA ASN A 125 20.52 -8.79 8.71
C ASN A 125 22.03 -8.84 8.98
N GLU A 126 22.70 -9.91 8.55
CA GLU A 126 24.15 -10.04 8.62
C GLU A 126 24.86 -8.91 7.86
N ALA A 127 24.37 -8.55 6.67
CA ALA A 127 24.97 -7.50 5.84
C ALA A 127 24.74 -6.07 6.38
N CYS A 128 23.75 -5.86 7.25
CA CYS A 128 23.46 -4.55 7.82
C CYS A 128 24.53 -4.11 8.82
N ASP A 129 25.29 -5.05 9.42
CA ASP A 129 26.25 -4.82 10.49
C ASP A 129 25.59 -4.08 11.68
N SER A 130 25.82 -2.77 11.78
CA SER A 130 25.26 -1.89 12.82
C SER A 130 24.07 -1.04 12.34
N ARG A 131 23.65 -1.17 11.08
CA ARG A 131 22.55 -0.39 10.51
C ARG A 131 21.21 -0.99 10.93
N PRO A 132 20.20 -0.17 11.22
CA PRO A 132 18.89 -0.70 11.50
C PRO A 132 18.28 -1.49 10.33
N LEU A 133 17.81 -2.70 10.62
CA LEU A 133 17.04 -3.53 9.70
C LEU A 133 15.57 -3.58 10.15
N ILE A 134 14.66 -3.20 9.27
CA ILE A 134 13.22 -3.35 9.48
C ILE A 134 12.69 -4.36 8.47
N VAL A 135 12.13 -5.47 8.97
CA VAL A 135 11.50 -6.49 8.14
C VAL A 135 10.01 -6.19 8.02
N VAL A 136 9.52 -6.03 6.79
CA VAL A 136 8.09 -5.83 6.48
C VAL A 136 7.53 -7.10 5.88
N ALA A 137 6.66 -7.77 6.62
CA ALA A 137 6.03 -9.02 6.23
C ALA A 137 4.64 -8.80 5.67
N CYS A 138 4.47 -9.01 4.36
CA CYS A 138 3.19 -8.83 3.66
C CYS A 138 2.32 -10.09 3.67
N CYS A 139 2.47 -10.92 4.72
CA CYS A 139 1.78 -12.17 4.93
C CYS A 139 1.67 -12.44 6.43
N ASP A 140 0.79 -13.37 6.80
CA ASP A 140 0.79 -13.92 8.15
C ASP A 140 2.04 -14.75 8.35
N LEU A 141 2.84 -14.36 9.33
CA LEU A 141 4.02 -15.09 9.73
C LEU A 141 3.69 -15.96 10.94
N ASP A 142 4.23 -17.17 10.97
CA ASP A 142 4.14 -18.04 12.14
C ASP A 142 5.09 -17.52 13.22
N GLU A 143 4.56 -17.18 14.41
CA GLU A 143 5.37 -16.58 15.49
C GLU A 143 6.54 -17.47 15.91
N GLN A 144 6.42 -18.81 15.83
CA GLN A 144 7.51 -19.71 16.20
C GLN A 144 8.61 -19.69 15.15
N GLU A 145 8.25 -19.64 13.87
CA GLU A 145 9.22 -19.55 12.78
C GLU A 145 9.99 -18.22 12.83
N ILE A 146 9.30 -17.09 12.99
CA ILE A 146 9.97 -15.78 13.05
C ILE A 146 10.92 -15.69 14.26
N GLN A 147 10.56 -16.31 15.38
CA GLN A 147 11.40 -16.34 16.58
C GLN A 147 12.71 -17.12 16.39
N GLN A 148 12.85 -17.91 15.32
CA GLN A 148 14.11 -18.55 14.95
C GLN A 148 15.10 -17.57 14.33
N HIS A 149 14.63 -16.38 13.94
CA HIS A 149 15.43 -15.33 13.32
C HIS A 149 15.69 -14.18 14.30
N ASP A 150 16.89 -13.60 14.22
CA ASP A 150 17.31 -12.47 15.06
C ASP A 150 16.93 -11.11 14.44
N PHE A 151 15.73 -11.01 13.85
CA PHE A 151 15.28 -9.75 13.25
C PHE A 151 14.98 -8.70 14.32
N PRO A 152 15.63 -7.52 14.26
CA PRO A 152 15.52 -6.53 15.33
C PRO A 152 14.18 -5.79 15.32
N THR A 153 13.58 -5.55 14.16
CA THR A 153 12.25 -4.91 14.03
C THR A 153 11.42 -5.59 12.96
N ILE A 154 10.15 -5.87 13.27
CA ILE A 154 9.22 -6.50 12.35
C ILE A 154 7.88 -5.78 12.33
N ILE A 155 7.42 -5.46 11.13
CA ILE A 155 6.07 -4.99 10.85
C ILE A 155 5.37 -6.05 10.00
N GLN A 156 4.23 -6.54 10.45
CA GLN A 156 3.38 -7.47 9.70
C GLN A 156 2.20 -6.72 9.08
N THR A 157 1.82 -7.10 7.87
CA THR A 157 0.63 -6.60 7.18
C THR A 157 -0.08 -7.73 6.44
N THR A 158 -1.38 -7.55 6.20
CA THR A 158 -2.28 -8.53 5.58
C THR A 158 -2.01 -8.79 4.10
N GLY A 159 -1.17 -7.98 3.46
CA GLY A 159 -0.84 -8.08 2.05
C GLY A 159 0.03 -6.94 1.57
N PHE A 160 0.11 -6.75 0.26
CA PHE A 160 0.89 -5.68 -0.38
C PHE A 160 0.02 -4.81 -1.30
N SER A 161 -1.25 -4.61 -0.95
CA SER A 161 -2.07 -3.63 -1.66
C SER A 161 -1.55 -2.20 -1.39
N ALA A 162 -1.98 -1.24 -2.22
CA ALA A 162 -1.66 0.17 -1.98
C ALA A 162 -2.21 0.72 -0.65
N ILE A 163 -3.23 0.07 -0.05
CA ILE A 163 -3.71 0.42 1.29
C ILE A 163 -2.74 -0.14 2.33
N ASP A 164 -2.41 -1.45 2.24
CA ASP A 164 -1.46 -2.10 3.14
C ASP A 164 -0.12 -1.33 3.22
N MET A 165 0.44 -0.97 2.08
CA MET A 165 1.72 -0.24 1.99
C MET A 165 1.65 1.17 2.60
N ARG A 166 0.49 1.83 2.55
CA ARG A 166 0.29 3.10 3.25
C ARG A 166 0.16 2.92 4.76
N LEU A 167 -0.50 1.86 5.22
CA LEU A 167 -0.58 1.53 6.65
C LEU A 167 0.81 1.22 7.22
N VAL A 168 1.62 0.42 6.50
CA VAL A 168 3.03 0.18 6.85
C VAL A 168 3.80 1.50 6.95
N SER A 169 3.61 2.41 5.99
CA SER A 169 4.26 3.72 6.06
C SER A 169 3.80 4.56 7.27
N SER A 170 2.54 4.47 7.68
CA SER A 170 2.04 5.13 8.90
C SER A 170 2.73 4.57 10.14
N VAL A 171 2.87 3.24 10.25
CA VAL A 171 3.63 2.60 11.34
C VAL A 171 5.07 3.11 11.36
N LEU A 172 5.77 3.11 10.22
CA LEU A 172 7.16 3.54 10.12
C LEU A 172 7.36 5.03 10.46
N LEU A 173 6.40 5.89 10.12
CA LEU A 173 6.53 7.34 10.30
C LEU A 173 5.95 7.83 11.63
N ASN A 174 4.99 7.12 12.23
CA ASN A 174 4.26 7.58 13.41
C ASN A 174 4.42 6.63 14.61
N GLY A 175 4.71 5.36 14.38
CA GLY A 175 5.01 4.36 15.41
C GLY A 175 3.80 3.61 15.98
N GLU A 176 2.61 3.84 15.45
CA GLU A 176 1.37 3.19 15.92
C GLU A 176 0.94 2.07 14.97
N SER A 177 0.45 0.96 15.51
CA SER A 177 -0.18 -0.10 14.70
C SER A 177 -1.50 0.40 14.13
N GLU A 178 -1.75 0.10 12.86
CA GLU A 178 -2.77 0.77 12.04
C GLU A 178 -3.69 -0.25 11.34
N SER A 179 -4.97 0.10 11.22
CA SER A 179 -5.96 -0.72 10.51
C SER A 179 -7.01 0.18 9.87
N GLU A 180 -7.48 -0.21 8.67
CA GLU A 180 -8.52 0.53 7.94
C GLU A 180 -9.84 0.67 8.74
N ALA A 181 -10.09 -0.22 9.71
CA ALA A 181 -11.25 -0.14 10.61
C ALA A 181 -11.18 1.04 11.60
N SER A 182 -10.04 1.73 11.72
CA SER A 182 -9.82 2.86 12.63
C SER A 182 -10.17 4.23 12.04
N GLY A 183 -10.78 4.29 10.85
CA GLY A 183 -11.34 5.52 10.31
C GLY A 183 -12.49 6.05 11.19
N PRO A 184 -12.67 7.38 11.35
CA PRO A 184 -13.86 7.91 12.01
C PRO A 184 -15.08 7.42 11.22
N ALA A 185 -15.95 6.66 11.89
CA ALA A 185 -17.23 6.27 11.32
C ALA A 185 -17.89 7.54 10.75
N PRO A 186 -18.35 7.55 9.49
CA PRO A 186 -19.18 8.65 9.01
C PRO A 186 -20.36 8.73 9.96
N ALA A 187 -20.51 9.88 10.63
CA ALA A 187 -21.65 10.14 11.48
C ALA A 187 -22.92 9.77 10.68
N PRO A 188 -23.87 9.02 11.26
CA PRO A 188 -25.11 8.71 10.56
C PRO A 188 -25.72 10.03 10.11
N ALA A 189 -25.90 10.17 8.79
CA ALA A 189 -26.55 11.34 8.22
C ALA A 189 -27.87 11.57 8.97
N PRO A 190 -28.17 12.81 9.41
CA PRO A 190 -29.44 13.08 10.04
C PRO A 190 -30.55 12.69 9.06
N ALA A 191 -31.46 11.83 9.52
CA ALA A 191 -32.62 11.41 8.74
C ALA A 191 -33.34 12.66 8.17
N PRO A 192 -33.79 12.62 6.90
CA PRO A 192 -34.51 13.74 6.34
C PRO A 192 -35.80 13.94 7.14
N THR A 193 -35.91 15.11 7.77
CA THR A 193 -37.14 15.56 8.40
C THR A 193 -38.28 15.49 7.37
N PRO A 194 -39.41 14.83 7.65
CA PRO A 194 -40.52 14.83 6.71
C PRO A 194 -41.02 16.28 6.56
N MET A 195 -40.78 16.85 5.37
CA MET A 195 -41.29 18.18 5.02
C MET A 195 -42.81 18.15 5.08
N ALA A 196 -43.38 19.06 5.87
CA ALA A 196 -44.81 19.31 5.90
C ALA A 196 -45.29 19.69 4.49
N ILE A 197 -46.18 18.87 3.95
CA ILE A 197 -46.85 19.09 2.68
C ILE A 197 -47.76 20.31 2.89
N SER A 198 -47.39 21.44 2.29
CA SER A 198 -48.27 22.60 2.21
C SER A 198 -49.42 22.31 1.21
N PRO A 199 -50.66 22.75 1.47
CA PRO A 199 -51.78 22.47 0.60
C PRO A 199 -51.64 23.20 -0.76
N PRO A 200 -52.20 22.62 -1.83
CA PRO A 200 -52.03 23.11 -3.19
C PRO A 200 -52.78 24.44 -3.40
N THR A 201 -52.08 25.43 -3.95
CA THR A 201 -52.67 26.68 -4.44
C THR A 201 -53.17 26.46 -5.87
N THR A 202 -54.47 26.70 -6.08
CA THR A 202 -55.16 26.59 -7.37
C THR A 202 -54.55 27.53 -8.42
N PRO A 203 -54.20 27.07 -9.63
CA PRO A 203 -53.75 27.96 -10.69
C PRO A 203 -54.92 28.57 -11.47
N THR A 204 -54.91 29.90 -11.58
CA THR A 204 -55.74 30.71 -12.48
C THR A 204 -55.32 30.46 -13.94
N PRO A 205 -56.25 30.29 -14.90
CA PRO A 205 -55.90 30.05 -16.30
C PRO A 205 -55.56 31.37 -17.01
N GLY A 206 -54.31 31.48 -17.49
CA GLY A 206 -53.86 32.52 -18.42
C GLY A 206 -54.13 32.13 -19.89
N PRO A 207 -54.28 33.10 -20.80
CA PRO A 207 -54.82 32.86 -22.14
C PRO A 207 -53.81 32.26 -23.12
N ALA A 208 -54.38 31.67 -24.18
CA ALA A 208 -53.75 30.92 -25.27
C ALA A 208 -52.62 31.66 -26.04
N PRO A 209 -51.68 30.92 -26.65
CA PRO A 209 -50.52 31.49 -27.33
C PRO A 209 -50.84 32.09 -28.70
N ALA A 210 -50.20 33.22 -29.01
CA ALA A 210 -50.17 33.79 -30.35
C ALA A 210 -49.05 33.15 -31.18
N SER A 211 -49.39 32.90 -32.45
CA SER A 211 -48.61 32.20 -33.47
C SER A 211 -47.23 32.81 -33.78
N ALA A 212 -46.29 31.92 -34.09
CA ALA A 212 -44.99 32.21 -34.66
C ALA A 212 -45.07 32.81 -36.08
N PRO A 213 -43.99 33.46 -36.54
CA PRO A 213 -43.59 33.37 -37.94
C PRO A 213 -42.19 32.76 -38.11
N ASP A 214 -42.10 31.97 -39.18
CA ASP A 214 -40.97 31.21 -39.71
C ASP A 214 -39.77 32.08 -40.17
N PRO A 215 -38.58 31.47 -40.36
CA PRO A 215 -37.32 32.14 -40.64
C PRO A 215 -37.09 32.28 -42.14
N SER A 216 -36.70 33.47 -42.60
CA SER A 216 -36.00 33.66 -43.88
C SER A 216 -35.55 35.10 -43.97
N THR A 217 -34.24 35.37 -43.87
CA THR A 217 -33.52 36.35 -44.71
C THR A 217 -31.99 36.19 -44.51
N PRO A 218 -31.15 36.29 -45.56
CA PRO A 218 -29.76 35.88 -45.55
C PRO A 218 -28.78 36.87 -44.88
N GLN A 219 -27.66 36.29 -44.44
CA GLN A 219 -26.51 36.94 -43.79
C GLN A 219 -25.71 37.83 -44.77
N ALA A 220 -25.42 39.07 -44.36
CA ALA A 220 -24.51 39.99 -45.05
C ALA A 220 -23.13 40.05 -44.37
N PRO A 221 -22.03 40.39 -45.09
CA PRO A 221 -20.67 40.12 -44.63
C PRO A 221 -20.10 41.18 -43.67
N LYS A 222 -19.18 40.73 -42.84
CA LYS A 222 -18.53 41.44 -41.72
C LYS A 222 -17.38 42.36 -42.23
N PRO A 223 -17.24 43.59 -41.71
CA PRO A 223 -16.09 44.45 -42.03
C PRO A 223 -14.84 44.10 -41.17
N PRO A 224 -13.63 44.45 -41.65
CA PRO A 224 -12.36 44.06 -41.01
C PRO A 224 -12.01 44.92 -39.78
N PRO A 225 -11.10 44.42 -38.92
CA PRO A 225 -10.75 45.07 -37.66
C PRO A 225 -9.75 46.22 -37.84
N HIS A 226 -9.84 47.20 -36.95
CA HIS A 226 -8.79 48.19 -36.67
C HIS A 226 -7.87 47.70 -35.55
#